data_AF-A0A2M7SK28-F1
#
_entry.id   AF-A0A2M7SK28-F1
#
_cell.length_a   1.000
_cell.length_b   1.000
_cell.length_c   1.000
_cell.angle_alpha   90.00
_cell.angle_beta   90.00
_cell.angle_gamma   90.00
#
_symmetry.space_group_name_H-M   'P 1'
#
loop_
_entity.id
_entity.type
_entity.pdbx_description
1 polymer ?
#
loop_
_entity_poly.entity_id
_entity_poly.type
_entity_poly.pdbx_seq_one_letter_code
_entity_poly.pdbx_strand_id
1 'polypeptide(L)'
;MLPFEKCPVCGGELKEKVVEKILQGGNHTAVLQIHAEVCLNCGERLYTEETVRLFEKIRNKLKRQDLSGFDPLGQTFTSPILCQIACL
;
A
#
# COMPACT_ATOMS: atom_id res chain seq x y z
N MET A 1 14.99 7.83 -7.28
CA MET A 1 16.00 7.48 -6.24
C MET A 1 15.50 7.84 -4.84
N LEU A 2 15.81 7.04 -3.81
CA LEU A 2 15.52 7.37 -2.41
C LEU A 2 16.69 8.17 -1.81
N PRO A 3 16.49 9.40 -1.30
CA PRO A 3 17.58 10.26 -0.84
C PRO A 3 17.96 10.02 0.64
N PHE A 4 17.66 8.85 1.21
CA PHE A 4 17.75 8.62 2.66
C PHE A 4 18.68 7.45 2.99
N GLU A 5 19.74 7.73 3.75
CA GLU A 5 20.62 6.68 4.32
C GLU A 5 20.07 6.12 5.65
N LYS A 6 19.25 6.90 6.35
CA LYS A 6 18.59 6.52 7.61
C LYS A 6 17.11 6.85 7.54
N CYS A 7 16.31 6.21 8.39
CA CYS A 7 14.88 6.46 8.46
C CYS A 7 14.60 7.93 8.78
N PRO A 8 13.86 8.67 7.93
CA PRO A 8 13.55 10.07 8.17
C PRO A 8 12.57 10.30 9.33
N VAL A 9 11.91 9.23 9.81
CA VAL A 9 10.94 9.29 10.91
C VAL A 9 11.61 9.12 12.28
N CYS A 10 12.58 8.21 12.41
CA CYS A 10 13.20 7.89 13.71
C CYS A 10 14.73 7.80 13.72
N GLY A 11 15.41 8.02 12.58
CA GLY A 11 16.86 7.89 12.45
C GLY A 11 17.41 6.45 12.46
N GLY A 12 16.54 5.44 12.51
CA GLY A 12 16.92 4.03 12.50
C GLY A 12 17.46 3.52 11.15
N GLU A 13 18.06 2.32 11.17
CA GLU A 13 18.57 1.64 9.99
C GLU A 13 17.44 1.26 9.02
N LEU A 14 17.70 1.46 7.73
CA LEU A 14 16.84 1.06 6.62
C LEU A 14 17.41 -0.22 5.98
N LYS A 15 16.51 -1.12 5.58
CA LYS A 15 16.87 -2.33 4.84
C LYS A 15 15.89 -2.60 3.73
N GLU A 16 16.40 -2.88 2.54
CA GLU A 16 15.59 -3.32 1.42
C GLU A 16 14.88 -4.65 1.73
N LYS A 17 13.56 -4.66 1.52
CA LYS A 17 12.70 -5.84 1.65
C LYS A 17 11.62 -5.83 0.58
N VAL A 18 11.14 -7.01 0.20
CA VAL A 18 9.88 -7.14 -0.50
C VAL A 18 8.75 -7.06 0.53
N VAL A 19 7.81 -6.14 0.31
CA VAL A 19 6.68 -5.90 1.18
C VAL A 19 5.38 -5.98 0.40
N GLU A 20 4.31 -6.35 1.11
CA GLU A 20 2.97 -6.23 0.58
C GLU A 20 2.49 -4.77 0.62
N LYS A 21 1.95 -4.29 -0.50
CA LYS A 21 1.24 -3.01 -0.63
C LYS A 21 -0.17 -3.25 -1.14
N ILE A 22 -1.14 -2.91 -0.30
CA ILE A 22 -2.55 -2.88 -0.68
C ILE A 22 -2.88 -1.51 -1.27
N LEU A 23 -3.48 -1.49 -2.46
CA LEU A 23 -3.94 -0.28 -3.15
C LEU A 23 -5.44 -0.40 -3.41
N GLN A 24 -6.18 0.65 -3.09
CA GLN A 24 -7.62 0.74 -3.31
C GLN A 24 -7.93 1.83 -4.34
N GLY A 25 -8.93 1.59 -5.18
CA GLY A 25 -9.45 2.58 -6.12
C GLY A 25 -10.87 2.21 -6.56
N GLY A 26 -11.83 3.10 -6.34
CA GLY A 26 -13.24 2.76 -6.52
C GLY A 26 -13.65 1.62 -5.58
N ASN A 27 -14.27 0.57 -6.12
CA ASN A 27 -14.68 -0.63 -5.38
C ASN A 27 -13.66 -1.78 -5.48
N HIS A 28 -12.49 -1.55 -6.09
CA HIS A 28 -11.48 -2.59 -6.30
C HIS A 28 -10.28 -2.41 -5.39
N THR A 29 -9.68 -3.53 -5.00
CA THR A 29 -8.44 -3.61 -4.23
C THR A 29 -7.43 -4.44 -5.00
N ALA A 30 -6.20 -3.94 -5.13
CA ALA A 30 -5.06 -4.69 -5.64
C ALA A 30 -4.04 -4.90 -4.52
N VAL A 31 -3.42 -6.08 -4.51
CA VAL A 31 -2.32 -6.44 -3.61
C VAL A 31 -1.06 -6.60 -4.44
N LEU A 32 0.01 -5.91 -4.05
CA LEU A 32 1.29 -5.93 -4.75
C LEU A 32 2.41 -6.39 -3.83
N GLN A 33 3.34 -7.17 -4.38
CA GLN A 33 4.66 -7.40 -3.78
C GLN A 33 5.64 -6.40 -4.41
N ILE A 34 6.26 -5.54 -3.60
CA ILE A 34 7.12 -4.48 -4.09
C ILE A 34 8.36 -4.30 -3.20
N HIS A 35 9.49 -3.95 -3.81
CA HIS A 35 10.69 -3.58 -3.08
C HIS A 35 10.51 -2.24 -2.36
N ALA A 36 10.90 -2.18 -1.09
CA ALA A 36 10.88 -0.97 -0.28
C ALA A 36 12.04 -0.98 0.71
N GLU A 37 12.51 0.21 1.06
CA GLU A 37 13.38 0.38 2.22
C GLU A 37 12.51 0.36 3.48
N VAL A 38 12.76 -0.59 4.37
CA VAL A 38 11.98 -0.75 5.61
C VAL A 38 12.85 -0.42 6.81
N CYS A 39 12.39 0.51 7.64
CA CYS A 39 13.06 0.80 8.90
C CYS A 39 12.97 -0.41 9.85
N LEU A 40 14.12 -0.89 10.31
CA LEU A 40 14.19 -2.01 11.24
C LEU A 40 13.73 -1.65 12.66
N ASN A 41 13.60 -0.36 12.97
CA ASN A 41 13.18 0.13 14.28
C ASN A 41 11.67 0.45 14.34
N CYS A 42 11.16 1.33 13.48
CA CYS A 42 9.75 1.77 13.53
C CYS A 42 8.85 1.14 12.45
N GLY A 43 9.41 0.38 11.49
CA GLY A 43 8.64 -0.26 10.42
C GLY A 43 8.21 0.67 9.28
N GLU A 44 8.62 1.94 9.29
CA GLU A 44 8.38 2.89 8.19
C GLU A 44 8.87 2.32 6.85
N ARG A 45 8.09 2.52 5.79
CA ARG A 45 8.39 1.96 4.46
C ARG A 45 8.58 3.10 3.46
N LEU A 46 9.78 3.21 2.91
CA LEU A 46 10.11 4.21 1.90
C LEU A 46 10.10 3.59 0.50
N TYR A 47 9.48 4.31 -0.43
CA TYR A 47 9.34 3.89 -1.82
C TYR A 47 10.03 4.90 -2.73
N THR A 48 10.65 4.43 -3.81
CA THR A 48 11.18 5.33 -4.83
C THR A 48 10.07 6.12 -5.51
N GLU A 49 10.40 7.26 -6.11
CA GLU A 49 9.44 8.07 -6.87
C GLU A 49 8.76 7.27 -7.99
N GLU A 50 9.51 6.41 -8.68
CA GLU A 50 8.99 5.55 -9.75
C GLU A 50 7.91 4.58 -9.22
N THR A 51 8.15 4.01 -8.04
CA THR A 51 7.20 3.14 -7.33
C THR A 51 5.96 3.90 -6.90
N VAL A 52 6.09 5.13 -6.39
CA VAL A 52 4.95 5.98 -6.03
C VAL A 52 4.09 6.30 -7.26
N ARG A 53 4.71 6.67 -8.39
CA ARG A 53 4.02 6.91 -9.66
C ARG A 53 3.29 5.64 -10.17
N LEU A 54 3.88 4.46 -9.98
CA LEU A 54 3.22 3.19 -10.28
C LEU A 54 1.97 3.00 -9.43
N PHE A 55 2.03 3.29 -8.12
CA PHE A 55 0.86 3.20 -7.24
C PHE A 55 -0.27 4.11 -7.70
N GLU A 56 0.04 5.34 -8.11
CA GLU A 56 -0.96 6.28 -8.64
C GLU A 56 -1.62 5.75 -9.93
N LYS A 57 -0.83 5.22 -10.86
CA LYS A 57 -1.35 4.58 -12.08
C LYS A 57 -2.31 3.44 -11.76
N ILE A 58 -1.92 2.54 -10.84
CA ILE A 58 -2.77 1.42 -10.42
C ILE A 58 -4.06 1.91 -9.76
N ARG A 59 -3.98 2.84 -8.81
CA ARG A 59 -5.18 3.43 -8.17
C ARG A 59 -6.15 4.01 -9.21
N ASN A 60 -5.62 4.69 -10.24
CA ASN A 60 -6.42 5.23 -11.33
C ASN A 60 -7.07 4.15 -12.21
N LYS A 61 -6.35 3.05 -12.51
CA LYS A 61 -6.93 1.90 -13.22
C LYS A 61 -8.08 1.28 -12.42
N LEU A 62 -7.84 0.98 -11.15
CA LEU A 62 -8.86 0.44 -10.23
C LEU A 62 -10.09 1.35 -10.13
N LYS A 63 -9.89 2.67 -9.96
CA LYS A 63 -10.99 3.65 -9.91
C LYS A 63 -11.84 3.67 -11.18
N ARG A 64 -11.23 3.41 -12.35
CA ARG A 64 -11.91 3.34 -13.65
C ARG A 64 -12.45 1.95 -13.98
N GLN A 65 -12.37 1.00 -13.04
CA GLN A 65 -12.75 -0.40 -13.24
C GLN A 65 -11.98 -1.09 -14.37
N ASP A 66 -10.79 -0.57 -14.71
CA ASP A 66 -9.89 -1.21 -15.67
C ASP A 66 -9.04 -2.27 -14.96
N LEU A 67 -9.50 -3.51 -15.05
CA LEU A 67 -8.87 -4.67 -14.42
C LEU A 67 -7.87 -5.40 -15.35
N SER A 68 -7.51 -4.81 -16.49
CA SER A 68 -6.52 -5.41 -17.38
C SER A 68 -5.17 -5.59 -16.67
N GLY A 69 -4.60 -6.78 -16.75
CA GLY A 69 -3.31 -7.11 -16.12
C GLY A 69 -3.37 -7.31 -14.60
N PHE A 70 -4.55 -7.47 -14.02
CA PHE A 70 -4.71 -7.97 -12.65
C PHE A 70 -5.30 -9.38 -12.67
N ASP A 71 -4.75 -10.26 -11.85
CA ASP A 71 -5.36 -11.54 -11.56
C ASP A 71 -6.34 -11.41 -10.39
N PRO A 72 -7.52 -12.05 -10.44
CA PRO A 72 -8.44 -12.04 -9.32
C PRO A 72 -7.81 -12.73 -8.11
N LEU A 73 -7.83 -12.05 -6.96
CA LEU A 73 -7.27 -12.56 -5.71
C LEU A 73 -8.35 -12.61 -4.62
N GLY A 74 -8.87 -13.82 -4.36
CA GLY A 74 -9.86 -14.06 -3.31
C GLY A 74 -11.17 -13.28 -3.49
N GLN A 75 -11.94 -13.19 -2.41
CA GLN A 75 -13.16 -12.38 -2.33
C GLN A 75 -13.05 -11.42 -1.15
N THR A 76 -13.43 -10.17 -1.34
CA THR A 76 -13.41 -9.12 -0.29
C THR A 76 -14.84 -8.73 0.05
N PHE A 77 -15.15 -8.59 1.34
CA PHE A 77 -16.47 -8.26 1.84
C PHE A 77 -16.37 -7.10 2.83
N THR A 78 -17.32 -6.16 2.79
CA THR A 78 -17.49 -5.13 3.81
C THR A 78 -18.66 -5.50 4.71
N SER A 79 -18.46 -5.48 6.02
CA SER A 79 -19.55 -5.70 6.98
C SER A 79 -20.27 -4.38 7.28
N PRO A 80 -21.61 -4.30 7.19
CA PRO A 80 -22.37 -3.08 7.43
C PRO A 80 -22.58 -2.79 8.92
N ILE A 81 -21.73 -3.29 9.83
CA ILE A 81 -21.85 -3.00 11.27
C ILE A 81 -21.49 -1.53 11.51
N LEU A 82 -22.48 -0.66 11.32
CA LEU A 82 -22.54 0.62 11.98
C LEU A 82 -22.49 0.35 13.49
N CYS A 83 -21.47 0.92 14.12
CA CYS A 83 -21.30 1.05 15.55
C CYS A 83 -22.65 1.21 16.27
N GLN A 84 -23.18 0.14 16.87
CA GLN A 84 -24.26 0.22 17.87
C GLN A 84 -23.72 0.46 19.29
N ILE A 85 -22.41 0.68 19.45
CA ILE A 85 -21.75 0.82 20.77
C ILE A 85 -21.44 2.30 21.09
N ALA A 86 -22.32 3.23 20.66
CA ALA A 86 -22.24 4.63 21.05
C ALA A 86 -23.56 5.18 21.63
N CYS A 87 -24.49 4.31 22.04
CA CYS A 87 -25.78 4.70 22.65
C CYS A 87 -26.13 3.91 23.94
N LEU A 88 -25.15 3.39 24.68
CA LEU A 88 -25.35 2.84 26.03
C LEU A 88 -24.48 3.58 27.04
#